data_AF-A0A1Y4TXL4-F1
#
_entry.id   AF-A0A1Y4TXL4-F1
#
_cell.length_a   1.000
_cell.length_b   1.000
_cell.length_c   1.000
_cell.angle_alpha   90.00
_cell.angle_beta   90.00
_cell.angle_gamma   90.00
#
_symmetry.space_group_name_H-M   'P 1'
#
loop_
_entity.id
_entity.type
_entity.pdbx_description
1 polymer ?
#
loop_
_entity_poly.entity_id
_entity_poly.type
_entity_poly.pdbx_seq_one_letter_code
_entity_poly.pdbx_strand_id
1 'polypeptide(L)'
;MWHVKGRNIVELSGQKFGRLTAVSPTGERNVHGTVYWLCRCDCGSEIMVAESSLVSGSCKSCGCLRKENQKKIGGRLHRVDGTCVEFLEKRKSRRDNKSGFRGVYQMPNGRYKVSIGFRGERISLGTYGEYSDAVRARVEAEQRIYGGFLKAYREWEKKAAADPEWARRNPFTTKTGQD
;
A
#
# COMPACT_ATOMS: atom_id res chain seq x y z
N MET A 1 22.05 -34.32 -19.70
CA MET A 1 22.30 -32.96 -20.22
C MET A 1 21.04 -32.49 -20.93
N TRP A 2 20.27 -31.60 -20.32
CA TRP A 2 19.03 -31.09 -20.92
C TRP A 2 19.39 -30.04 -21.98
N HIS A 3 19.25 -30.41 -23.25
CA HIS A 3 19.37 -29.47 -24.36
C HIS A 3 18.11 -28.58 -24.37
N VAL A 4 18.24 -27.35 -23.89
CA VAL A 4 17.18 -26.35 -24.01
C VAL A 4 17.13 -25.94 -25.49
N LYS A 5 16.25 -26.57 -26.28
CA LYS A 5 15.90 -26.08 -27.62
C LYS A 5 15.44 -24.62 -27.47
N GLY A 6 16.24 -23.69 -27.99
CA GLY A 6 15.94 -22.27 -27.93
C GLY A 6 14.58 -21.99 -28.56
N ARG A 7 13.66 -21.40 -27.78
CA ARG A 7 12.46 -20.79 -28.35
C ARG A 7 12.88 -19.70 -29.33
N ASN A 8 12.22 -19.64 -30.49
CA ASN A 8 12.35 -18.55 -31.44
C ASN A 8 12.24 -17.21 -30.71
N ILE A 9 13.18 -16.31 -30.96
CA ILE A 9 13.19 -14.98 -30.36
C ILE A 9 12.04 -14.22 -31.01
N VAL A 10 11.04 -13.82 -30.21
CA VAL A 10 9.98 -12.92 -30.66
C VAL A 10 10.62 -11.55 -30.88
N GLU A 11 10.52 -11.02 -32.10
CA GLU A 11 11.07 -9.70 -32.42
C GLU A 11 10.20 -8.59 -31.81
N LEU A 12 10.73 -7.93 -30.78
CA LEU A 12 10.04 -6.86 -30.05
C LEU A 12 10.62 -5.47 -30.31
N SER A 13 11.68 -5.32 -31.12
CA SER A 13 12.35 -4.03 -31.30
C SER A 13 11.36 -2.96 -31.77
N GLY A 14 11.39 -1.80 -31.12
CA GLY A 14 10.49 -0.67 -31.38
C GLY A 14 9.08 -0.81 -30.79
N GLN A 15 8.70 -1.98 -30.27
CA GLN A 15 7.38 -2.16 -29.66
C GLN A 15 7.29 -1.49 -28.29
N LYS A 16 6.12 -0.91 -27.99
CA LYS A 16 5.87 -0.17 -26.75
C LYS A 16 4.97 -0.95 -25.80
N PHE A 17 5.42 -1.10 -24.56
CA PHE A 17 4.76 -1.79 -23.45
C PHE A 17 4.54 -0.80 -22.30
N GLY A 18 3.40 -0.10 -22.31
CA GLY A 18 3.16 1.00 -21.39
C GLY A 18 4.15 2.14 -21.64
N ARG A 19 5.08 2.38 -20.71
CA ARG A 19 6.15 3.37 -20.82
C ARG A 19 7.49 2.80 -21.29
N LEU A 20 7.57 1.49 -21.53
CA LEU A 20 8.80 0.84 -21.98
C LEU A 20 8.75 0.69 -23.49
N THR A 21 9.85 1.00 -24.17
CA THR A 21 10.06 0.70 -25.58
C THR A 21 11.18 -0.33 -25.66
N ALA A 22 10.92 -1.48 -26.27
CA ALA A 22 11.93 -2.51 -26.47
C ALA A 22 12.97 -2.03 -27.50
N VAL A 23 14.25 -2.06 -27.12
CA VAL A 23 15.37 -1.56 -27.95
C VAL A 23 16.07 -2.72 -28.64
N SER A 24 16.46 -3.74 -27.87
CA SER A 24 17.16 -4.91 -28.40
C SER A 24 17.06 -6.12 -27.47
N PRO A 25 17.13 -7.35 -28.01
CA PRO A 25 17.27 -8.56 -27.20
C PRO A 25 18.69 -8.64 -26.64
N THR A 26 18.82 -9.16 -25.43
CA THR A 26 20.10 -9.46 -24.78
C THR A 26 20.47 -10.94 -24.95
N GLY A 27 21.71 -11.31 -24.59
CA GLY A 27 22.13 -12.71 -24.51
C GLY A 27 21.61 -13.44 -23.27
N GLU A 28 21.05 -12.70 -22.29
CA GLU A 28 20.62 -13.27 -21.02
C GLU A 28 19.23 -13.90 -21.13
N ARG A 29 19.07 -15.04 -20.45
CA ARG A 29 17.80 -15.76 -20.35
C ARG A 29 17.47 -16.10 -18.91
N ASN A 30 16.19 -16.11 -18.58
CA ASN A 30 15.74 -16.61 -17.29
C ASN A 30 15.73 -18.16 -17.24
N VAL A 31 15.40 -18.71 -16.07
CA VAL A 31 15.30 -20.16 -15.85
C VAL A 31 14.28 -20.89 -16.75
N HIS A 32 13.35 -20.15 -17.36
CA HIS A 32 12.35 -20.66 -18.29
C HIS A 32 12.73 -20.43 -19.77
N GLY A 33 13.97 -19.99 -20.04
CA GLY A 33 14.50 -19.75 -21.37
C GLY A 33 14.00 -18.47 -22.05
N THR A 34 13.31 -17.58 -21.33
CA THR A 34 12.84 -16.29 -21.84
C THR A 34 14.01 -15.31 -21.97
N VAL A 35 14.11 -14.62 -23.11
CA VAL A 35 15.14 -13.62 -23.37
C VAL A 35 14.84 -12.33 -22.61
N TYR A 36 15.86 -11.71 -22.03
CA TYR A 36 15.77 -10.33 -21.53
C TYR A 36 15.94 -9.33 -22.67
N TRP A 37 15.14 -8.29 -22.65
CA TRP A 37 15.19 -7.18 -23.60
C TRP A 37 15.67 -5.93 -22.90
N LEU A 38 16.63 -5.24 -23.50
CA LEU A 38 16.96 -3.88 -23.13
C LEU A 38 15.79 -2.99 -23.53
N CYS A 39 15.21 -2.29 -22.56
CA CYS A 39 14.06 -1.41 -22.76
C CYS A 39 14.39 0.00 -22.32
N ARG A 40 14.02 0.99 -23.14
CA ARG A 40 14.10 2.40 -22.78
C ARG A 40 12.75 2.86 -22.24
N CYS A 41 12.74 3.45 -21.06
CA CYS A 41 11.54 3.98 -20.45
C CYS A 41 11.31 5.45 -20.86
N ASP A 42 10.04 5.88 -20.96
CA ASP A 42 9.67 7.27 -21.23
C ASP A 42 10.25 8.28 -20.21
N CYS A 43 10.64 7.83 -19.01
CA CYS A 43 11.33 8.69 -18.02
C CYS A 43 12.86 8.79 -18.24
N GLY A 44 13.38 8.22 -19.34
CA GLY A 44 14.79 8.27 -19.74
C GLY A 44 15.67 7.14 -19.22
N SER A 45 15.21 6.33 -18.27
CA SER A 45 16.00 5.19 -17.74
C SER A 45 15.89 3.96 -18.64
N GLU A 46 16.95 3.15 -18.65
CA GLU A 46 16.96 1.85 -19.32
C GLU A 46 16.92 0.72 -18.31
N ILE A 47 16.19 -0.35 -18.64
CA ILE A 47 16.09 -1.55 -17.80
C ILE A 47 16.04 -2.81 -18.65
N MET A 48 16.54 -3.92 -18.11
CA MET A 48 16.37 -5.25 -18.71
C MET A 48 15.07 -5.88 -18.22
N VAL A 49 14.24 -6.34 -19.15
CA VAL A 49 12.94 -6.95 -18.85
C VAL A 49 12.79 -8.25 -19.62
N ALA A 50 12.36 -9.32 -18.94
CA ALA A 50 12.05 -10.57 -19.63
C ALA A 50 10.94 -10.33 -20.65
N GLU A 51 11.09 -10.86 -21.87
CA GLU A 51 10.10 -10.79 -22.96
C GLU A 51 8.69 -11.16 -22.47
N SER A 52 8.56 -12.26 -21.72
CA SER A 52 7.30 -12.69 -21.12
C SER A 52 6.64 -11.64 -20.21
N SER A 53 7.42 -10.79 -19.54
CA SER A 53 6.91 -9.72 -18.67
C SER A 53 6.45 -8.49 -19.44
N LEU A 54 7.04 -8.24 -20.62
CA LEU A 54 6.56 -7.22 -21.56
C LEU A 54 5.23 -7.66 -22.18
N VAL A 55 5.19 -8.87 -22.74
CA VAL A 55 4.02 -9.42 -23.45
C VAL A 55 2.83 -9.61 -22.53
N SER A 56 3.03 -10.16 -21.32
CA SER A 56 1.96 -10.28 -20.32
C SER A 56 1.51 -8.95 -19.72
N GLY A 57 2.28 -7.87 -19.94
CA GLY A 57 2.03 -6.56 -19.36
C GLY A 57 2.28 -6.48 -17.85
N SER A 58 3.02 -7.43 -17.25
CA SER A 58 3.40 -7.36 -15.84
C SER A 58 4.44 -6.27 -15.56
N CYS A 59 5.27 -5.93 -16.55
CA CYS A 59 6.20 -4.81 -16.49
C CYS A 59 5.86 -3.74 -17.55
N LYS A 60 5.51 -2.54 -17.09
CA LYS A 60 5.07 -1.42 -17.95
C LYS A 60 5.91 -0.15 -17.81
N SER A 61 6.93 -0.17 -16.95
CA SER A 61 7.82 0.97 -16.67
C SER A 61 9.06 0.49 -15.92
N CYS A 62 10.09 1.34 -15.81
CA CYS A 62 11.25 1.09 -14.95
C CYS A 62 10.96 1.18 -13.43
N GLY A 63 9.68 1.28 -13.04
CA GLY A 63 9.25 1.57 -11.68
C GLY A 63 8.92 3.05 -11.42
N CYS A 64 9.21 3.94 -12.36
CA CYS A 64 8.84 5.36 -12.28
C CYS A 64 7.33 5.56 -12.11
N LEU A 65 6.51 4.81 -12.85
CA LEU A 65 5.06 4.87 -12.75
C LEU A 65 4.57 4.55 -11.33
N ARG A 66 5.17 3.56 -10.66
CA ARG A 66 4.85 3.21 -9.28
C ARG A 66 5.23 4.34 -8.32
N LYS A 67 6.41 4.94 -8.49
CA LYS A 67 6.89 6.07 -7.67
C LYS A 67 5.97 7.30 -7.81
N GLU A 68 5.57 7.64 -9.03
CA GLU A 68 4.64 8.74 -9.30
C GLU A 68 3.27 8.51 -8.66
N ASN A 69 2.71 7.31 -8.82
CA ASN A 69 1.43 6.97 -8.22
C ASN A 69 1.49 7.04 -6.69
N GLN A 70 2.60 6.59 -6.07
CA GLN A 70 2.79 6.69 -4.63
C GLN A 70 2.87 8.15 -4.15
N LYS A 71 3.57 9.03 -4.88
CA LYS A 71 3.60 10.48 -4.59
C LYS A 71 2.20 11.11 -4.68
N LYS A 72 1.42 10.76 -5.70
CA LYS A 72 0.03 11.24 -5.87
C LYS A 72 -0.89 10.78 -4.75
N ILE A 73 -0.65 9.61 -4.15
CA ILE A 73 -1.39 9.12 -2.99
C ILE A 73 -1.02 9.90 -1.73
N GLY A 74 0.28 10.21 -1.53
CA GLY A 74 0.76 10.95 -0.37
C GLY A 74 0.08 12.31 -0.18
N GLY A 75 -0.16 13.05 -1.28
CA GLY A 75 -0.86 14.34 -1.25
C GLY A 75 -2.39 14.27 -1.11
N ARG A 76 -2.99 13.07 -1.13
CA ARG A 76 -4.45 12.87 -0.99
C ARG A 76 -4.87 12.32 0.37
N LEU A 77 -3.90 11.90 1.20
CA LEU A 77 -4.17 11.33 2.52
C LEU A 77 -3.91 12.41 3.58
N HIS A 78 -4.95 12.81 4.31
CA HIS A 78 -4.81 13.73 5.44
C HIS A 78 -4.14 13.00 6.60
N ARG A 79 -2.80 13.03 6.62
CA ARG A 79 -2.00 12.53 7.73
C ARG A 79 -1.92 13.60 8.80
N VAL A 80 -2.56 13.31 9.92
CA VAL A 80 -2.62 14.19 11.08
C VAL A 80 -2.18 13.37 12.28
N ASP A 81 -1.13 13.84 12.96
CA ASP A 81 -0.55 13.20 14.15
C ASP A 81 -0.28 11.68 13.97
N GLY A 82 0.47 11.33 12.92
CA GLY A 82 0.84 9.94 12.60
C GLY A 82 -0.33 9.06 12.14
N THR A 83 -1.53 9.63 11.98
CA THR A 83 -2.76 8.89 11.69
C THR A 83 -3.46 9.45 10.44
N CYS A 84 -4.15 8.60 9.68
CA CYS A 84 -4.98 9.05 8.56
C CYS A 84 -6.43 8.99 8.99
N VAL A 85 -7.07 10.16 9.11
CA VAL A 85 -8.43 10.32 9.65
C VAL A 85 -9.44 9.50 8.85
N GLU A 86 -9.34 9.54 7.52
CA GLU A 86 -10.24 8.79 6.65
C GLU A 86 -10.07 7.29 6.77
N PHE A 87 -8.88 6.80 7.13
CA PHE A 87 -8.70 5.39 7.42
C PHE A 87 -9.32 4.98 8.74
N LEU A 88 -9.35 5.84 9.75
CA LEU A 88 -10.05 5.54 11.00
C LEU A 88 -11.56 5.43 10.78
N GLU A 89 -12.14 6.32 9.98
CA GLU A 89 -13.60 6.39 9.76
C GLU A 89 -14.11 5.42 8.68
N LYS A 90 -13.41 5.37 7.53
CA LYS A 90 -13.98 4.79 6.29
C LYS A 90 -13.45 3.40 5.97
N ARG A 91 -12.34 2.96 6.59
CA ARG A 91 -11.76 1.65 6.25
C ARG A 91 -12.59 0.54 6.88
N LYS A 92 -13.46 -0.10 6.11
CA LYS A 92 -14.31 -1.21 6.58
C LYS A 92 -13.71 -2.60 6.35
N SER A 93 -12.91 -2.78 5.30
CA SER A 93 -12.34 -4.10 4.94
C SER A 93 -10.93 -3.99 4.33
N ARG A 94 -10.21 -5.12 4.26
CA ARG A 94 -8.96 -5.25 3.48
C ARG A 94 -8.97 -6.57 2.70
N ARG A 95 -8.49 -6.52 1.45
CA ARG A 95 -8.47 -7.66 0.51
C ARG A 95 -7.59 -8.82 0.98
N ASP A 96 -6.50 -8.52 1.67
CA ASP A 96 -5.53 -9.48 2.21
C ASP A 96 -5.92 -10.02 3.60
N ASN A 97 -7.11 -9.68 4.11
CA ASN A 97 -7.60 -10.21 5.37
C ASN A 97 -8.61 -11.34 5.14
N LYS A 98 -8.19 -12.57 5.44
CA LYS A 98 -9.01 -13.78 5.29
C LYS A 98 -10.20 -13.85 6.26
N SER A 99 -10.17 -13.13 7.40
CA SER A 99 -11.26 -13.15 8.38
C SER A 99 -12.46 -12.29 7.98
N GLY A 100 -12.30 -11.39 6.99
CA GLY A 100 -13.34 -10.43 6.59
C GLY A 100 -13.43 -9.17 7.47
N PHE A 101 -12.96 -9.18 8.73
CA PHE A 101 -13.03 -8.01 9.62
C PHE A 101 -11.67 -7.38 9.92
N ARG A 102 -11.52 -6.08 9.65
CA ARG A 102 -10.23 -5.37 9.78
C ARG A 102 -9.62 -5.51 11.19
N GLY A 103 -8.36 -5.91 11.23
CA GLY A 103 -7.61 -6.04 12.49
C GLY A 103 -7.92 -7.32 13.27
N VAL A 104 -8.85 -8.16 12.79
CA VAL A 104 -9.09 -9.52 13.27
C VAL A 104 -8.41 -10.49 12.31
N TYR A 105 -7.63 -11.42 12.81
CA TYR A 105 -6.86 -12.37 12.01
C TYR A 105 -7.05 -13.79 12.56
N GLN A 106 -7.48 -14.72 11.71
CA GLN A 106 -7.59 -16.12 12.07
C GLN A 106 -6.19 -16.76 12.13
N MET A 107 -5.89 -17.44 13.23
CA MET A 107 -4.63 -18.14 13.47
C MET A 107 -4.74 -19.62 13.10
N PRO A 108 -3.62 -20.34 12.87
CA PRO A 108 -3.64 -21.77 12.54
C PRO A 108 -4.29 -22.66 13.61
N ASN A 109 -4.28 -22.22 14.87
CA ASN A 109 -4.92 -22.90 16.00
C ASN A 109 -6.45 -22.66 16.08
N GLY A 110 -7.06 -22.05 15.06
CA GLY A 110 -8.48 -21.74 15.02
C GLY A 110 -8.91 -20.49 15.81
N ARG A 111 -8.01 -19.87 16.59
CA ARG A 111 -8.30 -18.65 17.37
C ARG A 111 -8.18 -17.38 16.53
N TYR A 112 -8.76 -16.29 17.02
CA TYR A 112 -8.75 -14.98 16.38
C TYR A 112 -7.85 -14.00 17.13
N LYS A 113 -6.78 -13.53 16.50
CA LYS A 113 -5.93 -12.45 17.02
C LYS A 113 -6.49 -11.10 16.63
N VAL A 114 -6.65 -10.21 17.60
CA VAL A 114 -7.18 -8.87 17.37
C VAL A 114 -6.11 -7.83 17.63
N SER A 115 -6.02 -6.87 16.71
CA SER A 115 -5.08 -5.75 16.81
C SER A 115 -5.67 -4.50 16.17
N ILE A 116 -5.25 -3.36 16.69
CA ILE A 116 -5.64 -2.03 16.22
C ILE A 116 -4.38 -1.19 15.99
N GLY A 117 -4.36 -0.46 14.88
CA GLY A 117 -3.28 0.48 14.59
C GLY A 117 -3.72 1.90 14.95
N PHE A 118 -2.90 2.65 15.65
CA PHE A 118 -3.14 4.06 15.96
C PHE A 118 -1.81 4.80 16.09
N ARG A 119 -1.68 6.00 15.49
CA ARG A 119 -0.44 6.81 15.51
C ARG A 119 0.86 6.07 15.12
N GLY A 120 0.77 5.12 14.20
CA GLY A 120 1.92 4.31 13.77
C GLY A 120 2.26 3.13 14.69
N GLU A 121 1.60 3.01 15.84
CA GLU A 121 1.77 1.87 16.74
C GLU A 121 0.70 0.80 16.50
N ARG A 122 1.08 -0.46 16.72
CA ARG A 122 0.18 -1.62 16.63
C ARG A 122 -0.10 -2.14 18.03
N ILE A 123 -1.32 -1.89 18.50
CA ILE A 123 -1.79 -2.33 19.81
C ILE A 123 -2.46 -3.70 19.64
N SER A 124 -1.97 -4.69 20.38
CA SER A 124 -2.59 -6.02 20.44
C SER A 124 -3.72 -6.01 21.47
N LEU A 125 -4.94 -6.40 21.05
CA LEU A 125 -6.12 -6.43 21.92
C LEU A 125 -6.35 -7.79 22.57
N GLY A 126 -5.74 -8.85 22.01
CA GLY A 126 -5.79 -10.19 22.58
C GLY A 126 -6.03 -11.28 21.54
N THR A 127 -6.32 -12.49 22.03
CA THR A 127 -6.74 -13.63 21.22
C THR A 127 -8.05 -14.21 21.74
N TYR A 128 -8.99 -14.46 20.85
CA TYR A 128 -10.35 -14.88 21.16
C TYR A 128 -10.62 -16.25 20.52
N GLY A 129 -11.47 -17.05 21.16
CA GLY A 129 -11.91 -18.33 20.60
C GLY A 129 -12.94 -18.16 19.48
N GLU A 130 -13.84 -17.19 19.64
CA GLU A 130 -14.93 -16.93 18.70
C GLU A 130 -14.68 -15.69 17.84
N TYR A 131 -15.23 -15.74 16.61
CA TYR A 131 -15.14 -14.62 15.66
C TYR A 131 -15.95 -13.40 16.13
N SER A 132 -17.16 -13.63 16.65
CA SER A 132 -18.07 -12.62 17.21
C SER A 132 -17.38 -11.76 18.28
N ASP A 133 -16.72 -12.42 19.24
CA ASP A 133 -16.02 -11.75 20.33
C ASP A 133 -14.81 -10.97 19.83
N ALA A 134 -14.06 -11.53 18.86
CA ALA A 134 -12.94 -10.85 18.24
C ALA A 134 -13.37 -9.55 17.52
N VAL A 135 -14.51 -9.60 16.83
CA VAL A 135 -15.11 -8.44 16.15
C VAL A 135 -15.59 -7.41 17.18
N ARG A 136 -16.25 -7.84 18.25
CA ARG A 136 -16.73 -6.95 19.32
C ARG A 136 -15.57 -6.20 19.98
N ALA A 137 -14.53 -6.92 20.41
CA ALA A 137 -13.32 -6.34 20.99
C ALA A 137 -12.66 -5.34 20.03
N ARG A 138 -12.68 -5.63 18.73
CA ARG A 138 -12.15 -4.72 17.71
C ARG A 138 -12.95 -3.44 17.60
N VAL A 139 -14.29 -3.49 17.65
CA VAL A 139 -15.20 -2.34 17.56
C VAL A 139 -15.11 -1.47 18.83
N GLU A 140 -15.11 -2.08 20.01
CA GLU A 140 -14.95 -1.38 21.29
C GLU A 140 -13.63 -0.62 21.34
N ALA A 141 -12.54 -1.24 20.88
CA ALA A 141 -11.25 -0.58 20.80
C ALA A 141 -11.25 0.62 19.84
N GLU A 142 -12.07 0.64 18.80
CA GLU A 142 -12.18 1.83 17.92
C GLU A 142 -12.91 2.95 18.60
N GLN A 143 -14.01 2.66 19.29
CA GLN A 143 -14.74 3.67 20.05
C GLN A 143 -13.82 4.29 21.10
N ARG A 144 -13.06 3.47 21.83
CA ARG A 144 -12.15 3.95 22.87
C ARG A 144 -10.94 4.70 22.33
N ILE A 145 -10.26 4.16 21.31
CA ILE A 145 -8.98 4.71 20.83
C ILE A 145 -9.19 5.80 19.77
N TYR A 146 -10.11 5.59 18.83
CA TYR A 146 -10.37 6.55 17.75
C TYR A 146 -11.41 7.61 18.14
N GLY A 147 -12.38 7.29 19.00
CA GLY A 147 -13.49 8.19 19.31
C GLY A 147 -13.03 9.56 19.84
N GLY A 148 -12.14 9.57 20.83
CA GLY A 148 -11.59 10.81 21.38
C GLY A 148 -10.78 11.61 20.35
N PHE A 149 -9.96 10.91 19.55
CA PHE A 149 -9.15 11.53 18.50
C PHE A 149 -9.99 12.14 17.38
N LEU A 150 -10.99 11.41 16.88
CA LEU A 150 -11.87 11.86 15.81
C LEU A 150 -12.69 13.07 16.25
N LYS A 151 -13.22 13.06 17.49
CA LYS A 151 -13.96 14.20 18.04
C LYS A 151 -13.07 15.45 18.10
N ALA A 152 -11.89 15.33 18.71
CA ALA A 152 -10.93 16.43 18.81
C ALA A 152 -10.52 16.96 17.43
N TYR A 153 -10.26 16.06 16.47
CA TYR A 153 -9.88 16.43 15.11
C TYR A 153 -10.99 17.21 14.39
N ARG A 154 -12.26 16.77 14.49
CA ARG A 154 -13.40 17.46 13.86
C ARG A 154 -13.66 18.84 14.46
N GLU A 155 -13.49 18.98 15.77
CA GLU A 155 -13.58 20.29 16.44
C GLU A 155 -12.47 21.24 15.98
N TRP A 156 -11.24 20.74 15.86
CA TRP A 156 -10.11 21.51 15.32
C TRP A 156 -10.33 21.88 13.85
N GLU A 157 -10.77 20.94 13.02
CA GLU A 157 -11.04 21.15 11.59
C GLU A 157 -12.09 22.26 11.38
N LYS A 158 -13.15 22.28 12.21
CA LYS A 158 -14.16 23.35 12.18
C LYS A 158 -13.57 24.72 12.52
N LYS A 159 -12.69 24.80 13.52
CA LYS A 159 -11.99 26.05 13.89
C LYS A 159 -11.00 26.48 12.81
N ALA A 160 -10.25 25.54 12.25
CA ALA A 160 -9.29 25.78 11.20
C ALA A 160 -9.94 26.26 9.89
N ALA A 161 -11.13 25.76 9.59
CA ALA A 161 -11.93 26.24 8.46
C ALA A 161 -12.47 27.67 8.67
N ALA A 162 -12.75 28.06 9.92
CA ALA A 162 -13.20 29.41 10.26
C ALA A 162 -12.04 30.43 10.33
N ASP A 163 -10.87 30.01 10.79
CA ASP A 163 -9.68 30.85 10.91
C ASP A 163 -8.40 30.09 10.49
N PRO A 164 -7.98 30.25 9.22
CA PRO A 164 -6.76 29.61 8.69
C PRO A 164 -5.46 30.09 9.35
N GLU A 165 -5.38 31.35 9.80
CA GLU A 165 -4.19 31.89 10.47
C GLU A 165 -4.06 31.32 11.89
N TRP A 166 -5.18 31.13 12.59
CA TRP A 166 -5.22 30.40 13.85
C TRP A 166 -4.74 28.95 13.68
N ALA A 167 -5.16 28.27 12.61
CA ALA A 167 -4.77 26.88 12.35
C ALA A 167 -3.25 26.74 12.11
N ARG A 168 -2.63 27.72 11.44
CA ARG A 168 -1.16 27.76 11.26
C ARG A 168 -0.42 27.89 12.59
N ARG A 169 -0.97 28.66 13.53
CA ARG A 169 -0.41 28.86 14.88
C ARG A 169 -0.71 27.69 15.83
N ASN A 170 -1.79 26.95 15.56
CA ASN A 170 -2.28 25.86 16.41
C ASN A 170 -2.43 24.59 15.56
N PRO A 171 -1.34 23.97 15.09
CA PRO A 171 -1.44 22.72 14.35
C PRO A 171 -2.05 21.64 15.25
N PHE A 172 -2.90 20.78 14.67
CA PHE A 172 -3.49 19.69 15.45
C PHE A 172 -2.41 18.69 15.88
N THR A 173 -2.17 18.63 17.19
CA THR A 173 -1.33 17.62 17.82
C THR A 173 -2.03 17.07 19.04
N THR A 174 -2.14 15.75 19.16
CA THR A 174 -2.68 15.10 20.36
C THR A 174 -1.58 14.50 21.24
N LYS A 175 -0.32 14.89 20.99
CA LYS A 175 0.76 14.82 21.98
C LYS A 175 0.50 15.86 23.05
N THR A 176 -0.29 15.49 24.06
CA THR A 176 0.00 15.99 25.41
C THR A 176 1.44 15.59 25.71
N GLY A 177 2.31 16.57 25.90
CA GLY A 177 3.63 16.33 26.46
C GLY A 177 3.45 15.57 27.77
N GLN A 178 4.13 14.44 27.88
CA GLN A 178 4.57 13.89 29.15
C GLN A 178 6.02 13.51 28.93
N ASP A 179 6.87 14.36 29.48
CA ASP A 179 8.18 13.99 30.01
C ASP A 179 8.03 12.80 30.98
#